data_AF-A0A940USB4-F1
#
_entry.id   AF-A0A940USB4-F1
#
_cell.length_a   1.000
_cell.length_b   1.000
_cell.length_c   1.000
_cell.angle_alpha   90.00
_cell.angle_beta   90.00
_cell.angle_gamma   90.00
#
_symmetry.space_group_name_H-M   'P 1'
#
loop_
_entity.id
_entity.type
_entity.pdbx_description
1 polymer ?
#
loop_
_entity_poly.entity_id
_entity_poly.type
_entity_poly.pdbx_seq_one_letter_code
_entity_poly.pdbx_strand_id
1 'polypeptide(L)'
;MTLNEKTIRSLFETLSSVEPRLKVVQLEEWDSPKPDPDAETFLKLDGRRWGRDLELYASVIELIGPRGVAATLLEEIIIPLKESSPDAYIKGIEMIRDLDVGEDPAVWREMLDSLEHIELDDYFYPVDEQRLAGLYSKTKDPKGT
;
A
#
# COMPACT_ATOMS: atom_id res chain seq x y z
N MET A 1 -14.07 6.23 -12.52
CA MET A 1 -12.96 7.22 -12.65
C MET A 1 -11.75 6.51 -13.24
N THR A 2 -11.21 6.93 -14.39
CA THR A 2 -10.03 6.25 -14.97
C THR A 2 -8.78 6.49 -14.11
N LEU A 3 -7.99 5.45 -13.86
CA LEU A 3 -6.73 5.59 -13.14
C LEU A 3 -5.67 6.24 -14.03
N ASN A 4 -5.13 7.36 -13.57
CA ASN A 4 -4.02 8.10 -14.18
C ASN A 4 -3.32 8.94 -13.10
N GLU A 5 -2.25 9.65 -13.49
CA GLU A 5 -1.48 10.50 -12.58
C GLU A 5 -2.35 11.48 -11.77
N LYS A 6 -3.28 12.18 -12.43
CA LYS A 6 -4.16 13.15 -11.77
C LYS A 6 -5.03 12.49 -10.70
N THR A 7 -5.56 11.31 -10.99
CA THR A 7 -6.36 10.54 -10.03
C THR A 7 -5.53 10.05 -8.85
N ILE A 8 -4.28 9.61 -9.09
CA ILE A 8 -3.35 9.22 -8.03
C ILE A 8 -3.00 10.42 -7.14
N ARG A 9 -2.76 11.59 -7.75
CA ARG A 9 -2.56 12.84 -7.02
C ARG A 9 -3.74 13.17 -6.12
N SER A 10 -4.96 13.10 -6.65
CA SER A 10 -6.16 13.36 -5.87
C SER A 10 -6.34 12.37 -4.72
N LEU A 11 -5.94 11.10 -4.89
CA LEU A 11 -5.90 10.13 -3.79
C LEU A 11 -4.91 10.58 -2.70
N PHE A 12 -3.68 10.93 -3.07
CA PHE A 12 -2.65 11.39 -2.12
C PHE A 12 -3.08 12.64 -1.34
N GLU A 13 -3.65 13.62 -2.04
CA GLU A 13 -4.19 14.85 -1.44
C GLU A 13 -5.35 14.57 -0.50
N THR A 14 -6.27 13.67 -0.89
CA THR A 14 -7.41 13.29 -0.06
C THR A 14 -6.93 12.60 1.22
N LEU A 15 -6.04 11.62 1.11
CA LEU A 15 -5.49 10.93 2.28
C LEU A 15 -4.76 11.89 3.22
N SER A 16 -3.94 12.80 2.67
CA SER A 16 -3.21 13.79 3.48
C SER A 16 -4.11 14.84 4.13
N SER A 17 -5.31 15.08 3.56
CA SER A 17 -6.31 15.97 4.18
C SER A 17 -7.01 15.33 5.39
N VAL A 18 -7.02 14.00 5.46
CA VAL A 18 -7.69 13.22 6.51
C VAL A 18 -6.70 12.74 7.58
N GLU A 19 -5.47 12.37 7.21
CA GLU A 19 -4.41 11.93 8.11
C GLU A 19 -3.32 13.02 8.22
N PRO A 20 -3.27 13.81 9.32
CA PRO A 20 -2.34 14.94 9.46
C PRO A 20 -0.84 14.57 9.45
N ARG A 21 -0.51 13.31 9.77
CA ARG A 21 0.88 12.80 9.69
C ARG A 21 1.30 12.50 8.26
N LEU A 22 0.33 12.29 7.37
CA LEU A 22 0.55 12.02 5.96
C LEU A 22 0.66 13.35 5.20
N LYS A 23 1.72 13.49 4.39
CA LYS A 23 1.96 14.70 3.60
C LYS A 23 2.35 14.35 2.18
N VAL A 24 1.71 15.01 1.22
CA VAL A 24 2.21 15.08 -0.15
C VAL A 24 3.39 16.05 -0.18
N VAL A 25 4.56 15.58 -0.60
CA VAL A 25 5.77 16.41 -0.71
C VAL A 25 6.32 16.38 -2.13
N GLN A 26 7.01 17.45 -2.48
CA GLN A 26 7.76 17.59 -3.72
C GLN A 26 9.06 18.32 -3.38
N LEU A 27 10.13 18.03 -4.12
CA LEU A 27 11.44 18.66 -3.92
C LEU A 27 12.03 18.43 -2.52
N GLU A 28 11.74 17.31 -1.88
CA GLU A 28 12.31 16.97 -0.56
C GLU A 28 13.12 15.67 -0.63
N GLU A 29 14.19 15.59 0.14
CA GLU A 29 14.94 14.36 0.38
C GLU A 29 14.03 13.25 0.95
N TRP A 30 14.44 12.00 0.72
CA TRP A 30 13.73 10.79 1.13
C TRP A 30 13.33 10.76 2.61
N ASP A 31 14.29 11.04 3.51
CA ASP A 31 14.13 10.94 4.97
C ASP A 31 14.33 12.27 5.70
N SER A 32 14.27 13.39 4.97
CA SER A 32 14.45 14.72 5.57
C SER A 32 13.67 15.78 4.80
N PRO A 33 13.30 16.91 5.43
CA PRO A 33 12.61 18.01 4.74
C PRO A 33 13.58 18.90 3.94
N LYS A 34 14.82 18.46 3.71
CA LYS A 34 15.79 19.25 2.94
C LYS A 34 15.40 19.28 1.47
N PRO A 35 15.61 20.40 0.77
CA PRO A 35 15.34 20.48 -0.65
C PRO A 35 16.17 19.49 -1.47
N ASP A 36 15.52 18.77 -2.39
CA ASP A 36 16.14 17.93 -3.41
C ASP A 36 15.49 18.23 -4.77
N PRO A 37 16.16 18.94 -5.71
CA PRO A 37 15.55 19.36 -6.97
C PRO A 37 15.24 18.19 -7.92
N ASP A 38 15.85 17.02 -7.70
CA ASP A 38 15.64 15.83 -8.51
C ASP A 38 14.54 14.91 -7.92
N ALA A 39 13.96 15.28 -6.77
CA ALA A 39 12.93 14.50 -6.12
C ALA A 39 11.55 14.68 -6.77
N GLU A 40 10.94 13.54 -7.11
CA GLU A 40 9.57 13.41 -7.62
C GLU A 40 8.50 13.68 -6.54
N THR A 41 7.22 13.55 -6.89
CA THR A 41 6.12 13.74 -5.93
C THR A 41 5.85 12.44 -5.17
N PHE A 42 5.83 12.45 -3.83
CA PHE A 42 5.54 11.25 -3.04
C PHE A 42 4.86 11.57 -1.70
N LEU A 43 4.47 10.53 -0.95
CA LEU A 43 3.91 10.66 0.39
C LEU A 43 4.98 10.51 1.48
N LYS A 44 4.88 11.30 2.55
CA LYS A 44 5.58 11.04 3.81
C LYS A 44 4.59 10.75 4.91
N LEU A 45 4.87 9.72 5.72
CA LEU A 45 4.18 9.46 6.98
C LEU A 45 5.19 9.68 8.13
N ASP A 46 4.85 10.56 9.08
CA ASP A 46 5.72 10.89 10.21
C ASP A 46 7.14 11.33 9.78
N GLY A 47 7.23 12.03 8.66
CA GLY A 47 8.48 12.56 8.10
C GLY A 47 9.34 11.56 7.33
N ARG A 48 8.90 10.30 7.21
CA ARG A 48 9.58 9.26 6.41
C ARG A 48 8.79 8.98 5.14
N ARG A 49 9.49 8.63 4.06
CA ARG A 49 8.83 8.26 2.81
C ARG A 49 7.87 7.08 3.00
N TRP A 50 6.72 7.19 2.37
CA TRP A 50 5.64 6.24 2.38
C TRP A 50 5.24 5.90 0.93
N GLY A 51 5.51 4.66 0.51
CA GLY A 51 5.25 4.21 -0.86
C GLY A 51 6.20 4.75 -1.91
N ARG A 52 5.75 4.72 -3.17
CA ARG A 52 6.52 5.10 -4.35
C ARG A 52 6.19 6.53 -4.81
N ASP A 53 6.97 7.00 -5.78
CA ASP A 53 6.68 8.25 -6.48
C ASP A 53 5.38 8.14 -7.26
N LEU A 54 4.64 9.24 -7.30
CA LEU A 54 3.40 9.39 -8.03
C LEU A 54 3.62 9.17 -9.54
N GLU A 55 4.72 9.69 -10.06
CA GLU A 55 5.13 9.59 -11.45
C GLU A 55 5.47 8.12 -11.79
N LEU A 56 6.07 7.37 -10.86
CA LEU A 56 6.29 5.93 -11.02
C LEU A 56 4.96 5.17 -11.06
N TYR A 57 4.01 5.43 -10.15
CA TYR A 57 2.69 4.79 -10.20
C TYR A 57 1.98 5.05 -11.54
N ALA A 58 2.03 6.29 -12.04
CA ALA A 58 1.44 6.65 -13.32
C ALA A 58 2.12 5.93 -14.50
N SER A 59 3.46 5.89 -14.50
CA SER A 59 4.24 5.29 -15.58
C SER A 59 4.06 3.77 -15.67
N VAL A 60 3.87 3.08 -14.54
CA VAL A 60 3.67 1.62 -14.56
C VAL A 60 2.26 1.19 -14.96
N ILE A 61 1.29 2.12 -15.10
CA ILE A 61 -0.06 1.79 -15.60
C ILE A 61 0.02 1.12 -16.98
N GLU A 62 0.93 1.59 -17.84
CA GLU A 62 1.11 1.02 -19.19
C GLU A 62 1.70 -0.40 -19.16
N LEU A 63 2.38 -0.78 -18.08
CA LEU A 63 3.07 -2.06 -17.94
C LEU A 63 2.20 -3.14 -17.28
N ILE A 64 1.51 -2.79 -16.19
CA ILE A 64 0.75 -3.74 -15.36
C ILE A 64 -0.77 -3.49 -15.39
N GLY A 65 -1.20 -2.46 -16.12
CA GLY A 65 -2.59 -2.08 -16.25
C GLY A 65 -3.16 -1.34 -15.04
N PRO A 66 -4.32 -0.66 -15.20
CA PRO A 66 -4.98 0.07 -14.13
C PRO A 66 -5.30 -0.77 -12.88
N ARG A 67 -5.75 -2.02 -13.06
CA ARG A 67 -6.03 -2.94 -11.94
C ARG A 67 -4.76 -3.28 -11.15
N GLY A 68 -3.63 -3.50 -11.81
CA GLY A 68 -2.35 -3.79 -11.14
C GLY A 68 -1.86 -2.62 -10.30
N VAL A 69 -1.95 -1.39 -10.83
CA VAL A 69 -1.58 -0.18 -10.10
C VAL A 69 -2.55 0.09 -8.94
N ALA A 70 -3.86 -0.09 -9.14
CA ALA A 70 -4.83 0.04 -8.07
C ALA A 70 -4.57 -0.95 -6.92
N ALA A 71 -4.22 -2.20 -7.22
CA ALA A 71 -3.81 -3.18 -6.22
C ALA A 71 -2.53 -2.75 -5.48
N THR A 72 -1.56 -2.17 -6.18
CA THR A 72 -0.33 -1.66 -5.56
C THR A 72 -0.61 -0.49 -4.61
N LEU A 73 -1.49 0.45 -5.00
CA LEU A 73 -1.93 1.55 -4.13
C LEU A 73 -2.66 1.04 -2.88
N LEU A 74 -3.46 -0.02 -3.02
CA LEU A 74 -4.10 -0.67 -1.88
C LEU A 74 -3.05 -1.24 -0.91
N GLU A 75 -2.13 -2.08 -1.40
CA GLU A 75 -1.12 -2.73 -0.56
C GLU A 75 -0.15 -1.75 0.10
N GLU A 76 0.38 -0.80 -0.67
CA GLU A 76 1.48 0.05 -0.21
C GLU A 76 0.98 1.26 0.59
N ILE A 77 -0.20 1.79 0.25
CA ILE A 77 -0.68 3.06 0.80
C ILE A 77 -1.90 2.87 1.70
N ILE A 78 -2.96 2.22 1.22
CA ILE A 78 -4.27 2.28 1.87
C ILE A 78 -4.39 1.25 2.99
N ILE A 79 -4.13 -0.04 2.72
CA ILE A 79 -4.27 -1.12 3.71
C ILE A 79 -3.46 -0.84 4.97
N PRO A 80 -2.19 -0.37 4.93
CA PRO A 80 -1.44 -0.13 6.16
C PRO A 80 -1.97 1.04 7.00
N LEU A 81 -2.86 1.89 6.45
CA LEU A 81 -3.58 2.91 7.22
C LEU A 81 -4.74 2.32 8.05
N LYS A 82 -5.18 1.06 7.81
CA LYS A 82 -6.36 0.46 8.45
C LYS A 82 -6.35 0.60 9.98
N GLU A 83 -5.20 0.36 10.62
CA GLU A 83 -5.08 0.44 12.08
C GLU A 83 -4.67 1.83 12.57
N SER A 84 -3.77 2.49 11.83
CA SER A 84 -3.15 3.74 12.28
C SER A 84 -3.96 4.98 11.95
N SER A 85 -4.81 4.91 10.92
CA SER A 85 -5.67 5.99 10.44
C SER A 85 -6.95 5.45 9.76
N PRO A 86 -7.91 4.94 10.55
CA PRO A 86 -9.11 4.29 9.99
C PRO A 86 -9.92 5.17 9.03
N ASP A 87 -10.01 6.48 9.30
CA ASP A 87 -10.74 7.42 8.44
C ASP A 87 -10.06 7.59 7.07
N ALA A 88 -8.72 7.68 7.06
CA ALA A 88 -7.96 7.75 5.82
C ALA A 88 -8.01 6.43 5.04
N TYR A 89 -8.00 5.28 5.74
CA TYR A 89 -8.25 3.98 5.13
C TYR A 89 -9.63 3.93 4.44
N ILE A 90 -10.70 4.30 5.13
CA ILE A 90 -12.07 4.31 4.59
C ILE A 90 -12.12 5.20 3.34
N LYS A 91 -11.56 6.42 3.40
CA LYS A 91 -11.51 7.30 2.22
C LYS A 91 -10.68 6.75 1.07
N GLY A 92 -9.56 6.11 1.36
CA GLY A 92 -8.76 5.43 0.35
C GLY A 92 -9.55 4.33 -0.37
N ILE A 93 -10.22 3.46 0.39
CA ILE A 93 -11.05 2.38 -0.16
C ILE A 93 -12.19 2.94 -1.02
N GLU A 94 -12.91 3.95 -0.54
CA GLU A 94 -13.98 4.60 -1.32
C GLU A 94 -13.48 5.12 -2.68
N MET A 95 -12.34 5.83 -2.69
CA MET A 95 -11.78 6.37 -3.93
C MET A 95 -11.32 5.26 -4.90
N ILE A 96 -10.72 4.21 -4.37
CA ILE A 96 -10.25 3.06 -5.17
C ILE A 96 -11.43 2.24 -5.71
N ARG A 97 -12.53 2.13 -4.95
CA ARG A 97 -13.77 1.44 -5.36
C ARG A 97 -14.41 2.08 -6.59
N ASP A 98 -14.31 3.40 -6.70
CA ASP A 98 -14.87 4.19 -7.81
C ASP A 98 -13.96 4.23 -9.05
N LEU A 99 -12.80 3.57 -9.00
CA LEU A 99 -11.91 3.45 -10.15
C LEU A 99 -12.49 2.53 -11.22
N ASP A 100 -12.37 2.97 -12.47
CA ASP A 100 -12.54 2.14 -13.64
C ASP A 100 -11.20 1.44 -13.91
N VAL A 101 -11.07 0.22 -13.42
CA VAL A 101 -9.81 -0.56 -13.46
C VAL A 101 -9.82 -1.66 -14.54
N GLY A 102 -10.82 -1.70 -15.42
CA GLY A 102 -10.88 -2.64 -16.53
C GLY A 102 -12.25 -3.29 -16.74
N GLU A 103 -12.26 -4.37 -17.53
CA GLU A 103 -13.48 -4.93 -18.16
C GLU A 103 -14.50 -5.54 -17.20
N ASP A 104 -14.13 -5.80 -15.94
CA ASP A 104 -15.06 -6.31 -14.92
C ASP A 104 -15.00 -5.51 -13.61
N PRO A 105 -15.74 -4.39 -13.54
CA PRO A 105 -15.89 -3.58 -12.33
C PRO A 105 -16.59 -4.32 -11.18
N ALA A 106 -17.38 -5.37 -11.47
CA ALA A 106 -18.09 -6.12 -10.44
C ALA A 106 -17.10 -6.98 -9.63
N VAL A 107 -16.20 -7.70 -10.31
CA VAL A 107 -15.12 -8.46 -9.64
C VAL A 107 -14.22 -7.56 -8.80
N TRP A 108 -13.96 -6.34 -9.27
CA TRP A 108 -13.18 -5.36 -8.51
C TRP A 108 -13.88 -4.95 -7.21
N ARG A 109 -15.17 -4.65 -7.28
CA ARG A 109 -15.97 -4.31 -6.09
C ARG A 109 -16.09 -5.49 -5.14
N GLU A 110 -16.33 -6.69 -5.65
CA GLU A 110 -16.41 -7.90 -4.82
C GLU A 110 -15.10 -8.17 -4.07
N MET A 111 -13.94 -7.97 -4.73
CA MET A 111 -12.65 -8.06 -4.06
C MET A 111 -12.52 -7.02 -2.94
N LEU A 112 -12.92 -5.76 -3.16
CA LEU A 112 -12.87 -4.72 -2.14
C LEU A 112 -13.85 -4.97 -0.98
N ASP A 113 -15.06 -5.45 -1.29
CA ASP A 113 -16.06 -5.81 -0.29
C ASP A 113 -15.54 -6.96 0.58
N SER A 114 -14.79 -7.91 0.01
CA SER A 114 -14.13 -8.96 0.80
C SER A 114 -13.08 -8.40 1.77
N LEU A 115 -12.36 -7.34 1.41
CA LEU A 115 -11.38 -6.68 2.29
C LEU A 115 -12.04 -5.96 3.46
N GLU A 116 -13.25 -5.42 3.27
CA GLU A 116 -14.06 -4.82 4.33
C GLU A 116 -14.61 -5.85 5.32
N HIS A 117 -14.82 -7.10 4.87
CA HIS A 117 -15.37 -8.20 5.69
C HIS A 117 -14.29 -9.09 6.33
N ILE A 118 -12.99 -8.84 6.09
CA ILE A 118 -11.91 -9.48 6.86
C ILE A 118 -11.85 -8.82 8.24
N GLU A 119 -12.57 -9.42 9.19
CA GLU A 119 -12.29 -9.29 10.62
C GLU A 119 -10.87 -9.82 10.88
N LEU A 120 -10.07 -9.06 11.62
CA LEU A 120 -8.64 -9.31 11.88
C LEU A 120 -8.36 -10.56 12.75
N ASP A 121 -9.37 -11.37 13.06
CA ASP A 121 -9.20 -12.55 13.90
C ASP A 121 -8.63 -13.77 13.14
N ASP A 122 -8.66 -13.77 11.80
CA ASP A 122 -8.28 -14.95 10.99
C ASP A 122 -6.86 -14.91 10.38
N TYR A 123 -6.07 -13.85 10.61
CA TYR A 123 -4.65 -13.78 10.20
C TYR A 123 -3.64 -13.98 11.34
N PHE A 124 -4.08 -14.52 12.48
CA PHE A 124 -3.17 -15.22 13.36
C PHE A 124 -2.97 -16.62 12.79
N TYR A 125 -1.99 -16.82 11.90
CA TYR A 125 -1.40 -18.15 11.79
C TYR A 125 -0.84 -18.47 13.18
N PRO A 126 -1.38 -19.44 13.96
CA PRO A 126 -0.60 -19.96 15.04
C PRO A 126 0.64 -20.55 14.36
N VAL A 127 1.78 -19.91 14.59
CA VAL A 127 3.06 -20.52 14.29
C VAL A 127 3.05 -21.80 15.12
N ASP A 128 2.80 -22.93 14.48
CA ASP A 128 2.88 -24.22 15.12
C ASP A 128 4.34 -24.41 15.53
N GLU A 129 4.65 -24.06 16.79
CA GLU A 129 5.99 -24.15 17.34
C GLU A 129 6.57 -25.57 17.21
N GLN A 130 5.71 -26.60 17.12
CA GLN A 130 6.13 -27.97 16.85
C GLN A 130 6.69 -28.15 15.43
N ARG A 131 6.16 -27.42 14.45
CA ARG A 131 6.64 -27.45 13.05
C ARG A 131 7.98 -26.72 12.90
N LEU A 132 8.23 -25.66 13.67
CA LEU A 132 9.53 -24.99 13.73
C LEU A 132 10.58 -25.83 14.46
N ALA A 133 10.24 -26.51 15.56
CA ALA A 133 11.16 -27.40 16.28
C ALA A 133 11.66 -28.57 15.41
N GLY A 134 10.82 -29.07 14.50
CA GLY A 134 11.20 -30.08 13.51
C GLY A 134 12.18 -29.59 12.43
N LEU A 135 12.20 -28.27 12.15
CA LEU A 135 13.13 -27.65 11.18
C LEU A 135 14.48 -27.31 11.83
N TYR A 136 14.51 -26.91 13.11
CA TYR A 136 15.75 -26.60 13.82
C TYR A 136 16.50 -27.83 14.38
N SER A 137 15.86 -29.01 14.44
CA SER A 137 16.54 -30.26 14.84
C SER A 137 17.28 -30.95 13.69
N LYS A 138 17.02 -30.58 12.42
CA LYS A 138 17.68 -31.17 11.24
C LYS A 138 18.99 -30.49 10.81
N THR A 139 19.42 -29.44 11.50
CA THR A 139 20.63 -28.67 11.14
C THR A 139 21.78 -28.78 12.15
N LYS A 140 21.68 -29.62 13.18
CA LYS A 140 22.82 -29.99 14.03
C LYS A 140 23.22 -31.44 13.81
N ASP A 141 23.97 -31.67 12.73
CA ASP A 141 25.14 -32.54 12.77
C ASP A 141 26.08 -32.26 11.58
N PRO A 142 27.06 -31.36 11.74
CA PRO A 142 28.26 -31.37 10.92
C PRO A 142 29.37 -32.10 11.68
N LYS A 143 29.57 -33.38 11.36
CA LYS A 143 30.80 -34.21 11.53
C LYS A 143 31.64 -34.01 12.81
N GLY A 144 31.75 -35.06 13.62
CA GLY A 144 32.78 -35.20 14.63
C GLY A 144 33.34 -36.62 14.73
N THR A 145 34.56 -36.78 14.20
CA THR A 145 35.57 -37.88 14.39
C THR A 145 35.23 -39.30 13.98
#